data_AF-A0A3D8IBC0-F1
#
_entry.id   AF-A0A3D8IBC0-F1
#
_cell.length_a   1.000
_cell.length_b   1.000
_cell.length_c   1.000
_cell.angle_alpha   90.00
_cell.angle_beta   90.00
_cell.angle_gamma   90.00
#
_symmetry.space_group_name_H-M   'P 1'
#
loop_
_entity.id
_entity.type
_entity.pdbx_description
1 polymer ?
#
loop_
_entity_poly.entity_id
_entity_poly.type
_entity_poly.pdbx_seq_one_letter_code
_entity_poly.pdbx_strand_id
1 'polypeptide(L)'
;MKVFLILSVILKILFAYEVDSIIGEISKISGVDKKVYLSIIKIESNGKQNIIALNGSKDFYKQLQGLKYIDNSLEVKHFYPNRIVIYSNTNKNIIAAIAKELYLLNKNFDLGIAQINSSNFSYEEIPLMLDLKYNIIKANNILANCQAKYQSIKPSIECYNKGYANHKGYAYFKKFIKSYLGVK
;
A
#
# COMPACT_ATOMS: atom_id res chain seq x y z
N MET A 1 19.55 1.01 -28.96
CA MET A 1 19.70 0.87 -27.49
C MET A 1 19.56 2.19 -26.71
N LYS A 2 20.22 3.29 -27.11
CA LYS A 2 20.10 4.60 -26.42
C LYS A 2 18.69 5.21 -26.42
N VAL A 3 17.92 5.08 -27.52
CA VAL A 3 16.54 5.58 -27.63
C VAL A 3 15.57 4.86 -26.67
N PHE A 4 15.69 3.53 -26.55
CA PHE A 4 14.90 2.74 -25.58
C PHE A 4 15.24 3.09 -24.12
N LEU A 5 16.49 3.42 -23.83
CA LEU A 5 16.92 3.82 -22.49
C LEU A 5 16.29 5.17 -22.09
N ILE A 6 16.31 6.15 -23.00
CA ILE A 6 15.70 7.48 -22.80
C ILE A 6 14.19 7.36 -22.60
N LEU A 7 13.51 6.54 -23.41
CA LEU A 7 12.05 6.33 -23.28
C LEU A 7 11.69 5.71 -21.92
N SER A 8 12.47 4.74 -21.43
CA SER A 8 12.24 4.11 -20.12
C SER A 8 12.41 5.10 -18.95
N VAL A 9 13.31 6.08 -19.08
CA VAL A 9 13.56 7.11 -18.07
C VAL A 9 12.41 8.11 -18.05
N ILE A 10 11.92 8.54 -19.22
CA ILE A 10 10.78 9.46 -19.34
C ILE A 10 9.51 8.88 -18.72
N LEU A 11 9.22 7.60 -18.97
CA LEU A 11 8.07 6.90 -18.38
C LEU A 11 8.12 6.90 -16.84
N LYS A 12 9.30 6.63 -16.25
CA LYS A 12 9.45 6.66 -14.78
C LYS A 12 9.23 8.06 -14.19
N ILE A 13 9.65 9.10 -14.89
CA ILE A 13 9.46 10.49 -14.47
C ILE A 13 7.97 10.86 -14.50
N LEU A 14 7.24 10.44 -15.55
CA LEU A 14 5.81 10.71 -15.67
C LEU A 14 4.99 10.06 -14.55
N PHE A 15 5.26 8.79 -14.21
CA PHE A 15 4.59 8.12 -13.09
C PHE A 15 4.92 8.78 -11.73
N ALA A 16 6.17 9.16 -11.52
CA ALA A 16 6.55 9.86 -10.29
C ALA A 16 5.84 11.22 -10.17
N TYR A 17 5.71 11.94 -11.29
CA TYR A 17 4.98 13.21 -11.35
C TYR A 17 3.49 13.05 -11.06
N GLU A 18 2.85 12.01 -11.60
CA GLU A 18 1.44 11.72 -11.35
C GLU A 18 1.16 11.46 -9.86
N VAL A 19 1.97 10.61 -9.22
CA VAL A 19 1.90 10.34 -7.77
C VAL A 19 2.10 11.61 -6.96
N ASP A 20 3.13 12.38 -7.31
CA ASP A 20 3.47 13.62 -6.61
C ASP A 20 2.37 14.70 -6.71
N SER A 21 1.73 14.79 -7.88
CA SER A 21 0.62 15.71 -8.18
C SER A 21 -0.65 15.33 -7.43
N ILE A 22 -1.07 14.06 -7.49
CA ILE A 22 -2.27 13.57 -6.78
C ILE A 22 -2.12 13.75 -5.27
N ILE A 23 -0.95 13.42 -4.72
CA ILE A 23 -0.69 13.65 -3.29
C ILE A 23 -0.70 15.14 -2.97
N GLY A 24 -0.16 15.98 -3.85
CA GLY A 24 -0.21 17.44 -3.71
C GLY A 24 -1.64 17.99 -3.63
N GLU A 25 -2.55 17.47 -4.47
CA GLU A 25 -3.97 17.83 -4.44
C GLU A 25 -4.62 17.43 -3.09
N ILE A 26 -4.45 16.16 -2.70
CA ILE A 26 -5.04 15.63 -1.46
C ILE A 26 -4.48 16.34 -0.21
N SER A 27 -3.18 16.65 -0.21
CA SER A 27 -2.52 17.41 0.85
C SER A 27 -3.13 18.80 1.03
N LYS A 28 -3.43 19.50 -0.07
CA LYS A 28 -4.09 20.82 -0.02
C LYS A 28 -5.51 20.72 0.55
N ILE A 29 -6.27 19.70 0.14
CA ILE A 29 -7.66 19.52 0.56
C ILE A 29 -7.74 19.13 2.05
N SER A 30 -6.88 18.21 2.48
CA SER A 30 -6.91 17.66 3.85
C SER A 30 -6.18 18.52 4.88
N GLY A 31 -5.25 19.39 4.45
CA GLY A 31 -4.32 20.10 5.32
C GLY A 31 -3.18 19.24 5.86
N VAL A 32 -3.09 17.96 5.49
CA VAL A 32 -2.00 17.07 5.89
C VAL A 32 -0.80 17.29 4.98
N ASP A 33 0.39 17.43 5.55
CA ASP A 33 1.63 17.59 4.78
C ASP A 33 1.84 16.41 3.82
N LYS A 34 2.07 16.73 2.55
CA LYS A 34 2.45 15.80 1.47
C LYS A 34 3.50 14.77 1.87
N LYS A 35 4.51 15.17 2.67
CA LYS A 35 5.57 14.26 3.15
C LYS A 35 5.02 13.15 4.02
N VAL A 36 3.88 13.33 4.70
CA VAL A 36 3.22 12.27 5.47
C VAL A 36 2.79 11.14 4.53
N TYR A 37 2.07 11.46 3.46
CA TYR A 37 1.62 10.46 2.49
C TYR A 37 2.80 9.77 1.78
N LEU A 38 3.79 10.55 1.34
CA LEU A 38 5.01 9.99 0.73
C LEU A 38 5.74 9.04 1.69
N SER A 39 5.77 9.37 2.98
CA SER A 39 6.40 8.53 4.00
C SER A 39 5.67 7.20 4.19
N ILE A 40 4.34 7.24 4.22
CA ILE A 40 3.47 6.05 4.30
C ILE A 40 3.69 5.18 3.07
N ILE A 41 3.55 5.72 1.85
CA ILE A 41 3.72 4.98 0.60
C ILE A 41 5.10 4.30 0.53
N LYS A 42 6.15 5.03 0.93
CA LYS A 42 7.52 4.50 0.94
C LYS A 42 7.67 3.29 1.87
N ILE A 43 7.03 3.33 3.06
CA ILE A 43 7.10 2.24 4.05
C ILE A 43 6.23 1.06 3.62
N GLU A 44 5.04 1.34 3.11
CA GLU A 44 4.00 0.35 2.88
C GLU A 44 4.23 -0.46 1.60
N SER A 45 4.46 0.22 0.47
CA SER A 45 4.56 -0.43 -0.84
C SER A 45 5.87 -0.14 -1.57
N ASN A 46 6.64 0.83 -1.08
CA ASN A 46 7.75 1.43 -1.82
C ASN A 46 7.29 1.89 -3.21
N GLY A 47 6.13 2.55 -3.28
CA GLY A 47 5.54 3.11 -4.50
C GLY A 47 4.86 2.10 -5.43
N LYS A 48 4.72 0.83 -5.04
CA LYS A 48 4.01 -0.16 -5.87
C LYS A 48 2.51 -0.01 -5.70
N GLN A 49 1.78 0.12 -6.81
CA GLN A 49 0.33 0.32 -6.78
C GLN A 49 -0.46 -0.99 -6.83
N ASN A 50 -0.12 -1.91 -7.74
CA ASN A 50 -0.85 -3.18 -7.87
C ASN A 50 -0.20 -4.25 -6.99
N ILE A 51 -0.42 -4.13 -5.68
CA ILE A 51 0.21 -4.96 -4.66
C ILE A 51 -0.81 -5.38 -3.60
N ILE A 52 -0.76 -6.65 -3.23
CA ILE A 52 -1.43 -7.24 -2.08
C ILE A 52 -0.36 -7.72 -1.11
N ALA A 53 -0.59 -7.53 0.17
CA ALA A 53 0.21 -8.18 1.19
C ALA A 53 -0.66 -8.75 2.30
N LEU A 54 -0.30 -9.93 2.79
CA LEU A 54 -1.09 -10.66 3.77
C LEU A 54 -0.22 -11.57 4.62
N ASN A 55 -0.71 -11.93 5.80
CA ASN A 55 -0.08 -12.96 6.61
C ASN A 55 -0.61 -14.33 6.18
N GLY A 56 0.26 -15.30 5.92
CA GLY A 56 -0.11 -16.64 5.49
C GLY A 56 0.97 -17.68 5.82
N SER A 57 0.57 -18.95 5.84
CA SER A 57 1.51 -20.06 6.07
C SER A 57 2.42 -20.28 4.86
N LYS A 58 3.55 -20.97 5.09
CA LYS A 58 4.45 -21.39 4.00
C LYS A 58 3.73 -22.26 2.96
N ASP A 59 2.77 -23.07 3.38
CA ASP A 59 2.01 -23.92 2.45
C ASP A 59 1.00 -23.12 1.63
N PHE A 60 0.34 -22.12 2.22
CA PHE A 60 -0.49 -21.19 1.46
C PHE A 60 0.35 -20.41 0.43
N TYR A 61 1.56 -19.96 0.81
CA TYR A 61 2.50 -19.37 -0.14
C TYR A 61 2.86 -20.32 -1.31
N LYS A 62 3.09 -21.60 -1.05
CA LYS A 62 3.37 -22.59 -2.12
C LYS A 62 2.19 -22.71 -3.08
N GLN A 63 0.95 -22.73 -2.57
CA GLN A 63 -0.25 -22.76 -3.39
C GLN A 63 -0.33 -21.53 -4.31
N LEU A 64 -0.01 -20.34 -3.79
CA LEU A 64 -0.01 -19.09 -4.54
C LEU A 64 1.08 -19.01 -5.63
N GLN A 65 2.14 -19.83 -5.58
CA GLN A 65 3.13 -19.86 -6.68
C GLN A 65 2.50 -20.27 -8.02
N GLY A 66 1.40 -21.03 -7.99
CA GLY A 66 0.66 -21.42 -9.18
C GLY A 66 0.10 -20.24 -9.99
N LEU A 67 -0.08 -19.07 -9.35
CA LEU A 67 -0.58 -17.86 -10.01
C LEU A 67 0.32 -17.41 -11.17
N LYS A 68 1.62 -17.71 -11.13
CA LYS A 68 2.57 -17.38 -12.20
C LYS A 68 2.28 -18.10 -13.51
N TYR A 69 1.58 -19.24 -13.46
CA TYR A 69 1.13 -19.95 -14.66
C TYR A 69 -0.11 -19.30 -15.29
N ILE A 70 -0.87 -18.53 -14.51
CA ILE A 70 -2.03 -17.77 -14.98
C ILE A 70 -1.56 -16.45 -15.60
N ASP A 71 -0.65 -15.75 -14.92
CA ASP A 71 -0.07 -14.50 -15.40
C ASP A 71 1.39 -14.40 -14.98
N ASN A 72 2.29 -14.40 -15.96
CA ASN A 72 3.74 -14.36 -15.74
C ASN A 72 4.26 -12.99 -15.26
N SER A 73 3.42 -11.94 -15.28
CA SER A 73 3.73 -10.63 -14.69
C SER A 73 3.63 -10.61 -13.17
N LEU A 74 3.04 -11.66 -12.58
CA LEU A 74 2.89 -11.78 -11.14
C LEU A 74 4.19 -12.18 -10.46
N GLU A 75 4.55 -11.40 -9.45
CA GLU A 75 5.58 -11.76 -8.50
C GLU A 75 4.94 -12.10 -7.15
N VAL A 76 5.22 -13.30 -6.67
CA VAL A 76 4.76 -13.79 -5.36
C VAL A 76 5.98 -14.05 -4.50
N LYS A 77 6.11 -13.29 -3.41
CA LYS A 77 7.25 -13.31 -2.49
C LYS A 77 6.80 -13.67 -1.08
N HIS A 78 7.67 -14.36 -0.34
CA HIS A 78 7.48 -14.68 1.08
C HIS A 78 8.59 -14.04 1.91
N PHE A 79 8.20 -13.32 2.95
CA PHE A 79 9.08 -12.66 3.91
C PHE A 79 8.84 -13.26 5.30
N TYR A 80 9.93 -13.53 6.01
CA TYR A 80 9.87 -14.08 7.36
C TYR A 80 9.17 -13.09 8.33
N PRO A 81 8.33 -13.57 9.26
CA PRO A 81 8.01 -14.97 9.50
C PRO A 81 6.92 -15.56 8.60
N ASN A 82 5.95 -14.76 8.17
CA ASN A 82 4.73 -15.26 7.52
C ASN A 82 4.08 -14.25 6.56
N ARG A 83 4.83 -13.26 6.07
CA ARG A 83 4.27 -12.21 5.20
C ARG A 83 4.41 -12.63 3.75
N ILE A 84 3.30 -12.70 3.03
CA ILE A 84 3.23 -12.96 1.60
C ILE A 84 2.95 -11.63 0.90
N VAL A 85 3.64 -11.37 -0.20
CA VAL A 85 3.41 -10.21 -1.05
C VAL A 85 3.19 -10.69 -2.48
N ILE A 86 2.09 -10.25 -3.08
CA ILE A 86 1.73 -10.53 -4.47
C ILE A 86 1.69 -9.18 -5.19
N TYR A 87 2.39 -9.04 -6.31
CA TYR A 87 2.32 -7.80 -7.09
C TYR A 87 2.43 -8.05 -8.59
N SER A 88 1.92 -7.10 -9.37
CA SER A 88 2.16 -7.01 -10.81
C SER A 88 2.48 -5.57 -11.19
N ASN A 89 3.42 -5.37 -12.10
CA ASN A 89 3.73 -4.02 -12.60
C ASN A 89 2.75 -3.56 -13.69
N THR A 90 2.03 -4.49 -14.32
CA THR A 90 1.29 -4.22 -15.57
C THR A 90 -0.18 -4.57 -15.48
N ASN A 91 -0.55 -5.53 -14.62
CA ASN A 91 -1.91 -6.06 -14.58
C ASN A 91 -2.58 -5.75 -13.25
N LYS A 92 -3.34 -4.65 -13.20
CA LYS A 92 -4.18 -4.33 -12.03
C LYS A 92 -5.39 -5.26 -11.90
N ASN A 93 -5.91 -5.77 -13.01
CA ASN A 93 -7.13 -6.57 -13.02
C ASN A 93 -6.91 -7.94 -12.36
N ILE A 94 -5.75 -8.57 -12.59
CA ILE A 94 -5.41 -9.83 -11.93
C ILE A 94 -5.22 -9.63 -10.42
N ILE A 95 -4.63 -8.51 -9.99
CA ILE A 95 -4.51 -8.17 -8.57
C ILE A 95 -5.90 -7.94 -7.95
N ALA A 96 -6.80 -7.24 -8.64
CA ALA A 96 -8.18 -7.08 -8.19
C ALA A 96 -8.91 -8.42 -8.07
N ALA A 97 -8.72 -9.34 -9.02
CA ALA A 97 -9.31 -10.68 -8.97
C ALA A 97 -8.78 -11.48 -7.77
N ILE A 98 -7.47 -11.50 -7.54
CA ILE A 98 -6.87 -12.18 -6.39
C ILE A 98 -7.38 -11.56 -5.07
N ALA A 99 -7.46 -10.24 -4.98
CA ALA A 99 -8.00 -9.56 -3.80
C ALA A 99 -9.47 -9.92 -3.54
N LYS A 100 -10.29 -10.05 -4.59
CA LYS A 100 -11.68 -10.51 -4.49
C LYS A 100 -11.76 -11.93 -3.94
N GLU A 101 -10.95 -12.85 -4.45
CA GLU A 101 -10.88 -14.23 -3.94
C GLU A 101 -10.45 -14.26 -2.46
N LEU A 102 -9.43 -13.49 -2.08
CA LEU A 102 -8.99 -13.38 -0.68
C LEU A 102 -10.10 -12.84 0.22
N TYR A 103 -10.87 -11.86 -0.26
CA TYR A 103 -12.01 -11.29 0.46
C TYR A 103 -13.12 -12.33 0.66
N LEU A 104 -13.49 -13.07 -0.38
CA LEU A 104 -14.48 -14.16 -0.31
C LEU A 104 -14.04 -15.30 0.63
N LEU A 105 -12.73 -15.53 0.74
CA LEU A 105 -12.14 -16.48 1.70
C LEU A 105 -12.01 -15.93 3.12
N ASN A 106 -12.56 -14.74 3.41
CA ASN A 106 -12.44 -14.03 4.70
C ASN A 106 -10.98 -13.90 5.18
N LYS A 107 -10.03 -13.69 4.26
CA LYS A 107 -8.63 -13.41 4.60
C LYS A 107 -8.46 -11.91 4.82
N ASN A 108 -7.70 -11.56 5.87
CA ASN A 108 -7.24 -10.19 6.06
C ASN A 108 -6.01 -9.94 5.19
N PHE A 109 -6.06 -8.87 4.39
CA PHE A 109 -4.98 -8.47 3.51
C PHE A 109 -4.93 -6.95 3.39
N ASP A 110 -3.79 -6.44 2.97
CA ASP A 110 -3.54 -5.04 2.69
C ASP A 110 -3.44 -4.84 1.18
N LEU A 111 -4.07 -3.78 0.65
CA LEU A 111 -4.23 -3.57 -0.79
C LEU A 111 -3.81 -2.16 -1.22
N GLY A 112 -3.15 -2.09 -2.37
CA GLY A 112 -2.85 -0.84 -3.06
C GLY A 112 -1.61 -0.12 -2.51
N ILE A 113 -1.36 1.09 -3.04
CA ILE A 113 -0.12 1.84 -2.81
C ILE A 113 0.11 2.24 -1.33
N ALA A 114 -0.96 2.47 -0.57
CA ALA A 114 -0.91 2.78 0.85
C ALA A 114 -1.20 1.56 1.74
N GLN A 115 -1.33 0.36 1.15
CA GLN A 115 -1.57 -0.91 1.88
C GLN A 115 -2.73 -0.81 2.88
N ILE A 116 -3.89 -0.38 2.39
CA ILE A 116 -5.09 -0.29 3.24
C ILE A 116 -5.57 -1.70 3.58
N ASN A 117 -5.86 -1.96 4.84
CA ASN A 117 -6.35 -3.25 5.29
C ASN A 117 -7.80 -3.50 4.84
N SER A 118 -8.10 -4.74 4.45
CA SER A 118 -9.41 -5.21 3.99
C SER A 118 -10.55 -5.01 4.98
N SER A 119 -10.28 -4.80 6.27
CA SER A 119 -11.31 -4.41 7.23
C SER A 119 -11.86 -3.00 7.02
N ASN A 120 -11.24 -2.18 6.17
CA ASN A 120 -11.61 -0.78 5.96
C ASN A 120 -12.34 -0.52 4.64
N PHE A 121 -12.60 -1.53 3.82
CA PHE A 121 -13.29 -1.37 2.53
C PHE A 121 -14.16 -2.59 2.21
N SER A 122 -15.17 -2.40 1.36
CA SER A 122 -16.06 -3.45 0.90
C SER A 122 -15.51 -4.20 -0.32
N TYR A 123 -16.16 -5.30 -0.68
CA TYR A 123 -15.83 -6.09 -1.86
C TYR A 123 -15.89 -5.27 -3.17
N GLU A 124 -16.86 -4.36 -3.27
CA GLU A 124 -17.09 -3.51 -4.43
C GLU A 124 -16.01 -2.43 -4.56
N GLU A 125 -15.40 -2.02 -3.46
CA GLU A 125 -14.30 -1.04 -3.44
C GLU A 125 -12.97 -1.63 -3.94
N ILE A 126 -12.81 -2.97 -4.01
CA ILE A 126 -11.53 -3.62 -4.35
C ILE A 126 -10.87 -3.08 -5.63
N PRO A 127 -11.58 -2.91 -6.77
CA PRO A 127 -10.97 -2.33 -7.97
C PRO A 127 -10.51 -0.87 -7.77
N LEU A 128 -11.24 -0.10 -6.96
CA LEU A 128 -10.91 1.29 -6.63
C LEU A 128 -9.72 1.37 -5.66
N MET A 129 -9.52 0.39 -4.80
CA MET A 129 -8.36 0.33 -3.92
C MET A 129 -7.03 0.21 -4.67
N LEU A 130 -7.06 -0.19 -5.94
CA LEU A 130 -5.91 -0.16 -6.84
C LEU A 130 -5.78 1.14 -7.63
N ASP A 131 -6.76 2.05 -7.54
CA ASP A 131 -6.62 3.42 -8.03
C ASP A 131 -5.81 4.26 -7.05
N LEU A 132 -4.87 5.04 -7.59
CA LEU A 132 -3.94 5.83 -6.80
C LEU A 132 -4.66 6.91 -5.98
N LYS A 133 -5.53 7.70 -6.60
CA LYS A 133 -6.22 8.80 -5.92
C LYS A 133 -7.15 8.25 -4.84
N TYR A 134 -7.94 7.23 -5.18
CA TYR A 134 -8.88 6.62 -4.25
C TYR A 134 -8.17 6.00 -3.04
N ASN A 135 -7.08 5.24 -3.27
CA ASN A 135 -6.33 4.59 -2.20
C ASN A 135 -5.71 5.62 -1.22
N ILE A 136 -5.17 6.73 -1.73
CA ILE A 136 -4.64 7.82 -0.88
C ILE A 136 -5.75 8.57 -0.14
N ILE A 137 -6.92 8.79 -0.74
CA ILE A 137 -8.10 9.34 -0.04
C ILE A 137 -8.50 8.42 1.11
N LYS A 138 -8.54 7.11 0.87
CA LYS A 138 -8.86 6.12 1.93
C LYS A 138 -7.82 6.16 3.06
N ALA A 139 -6.53 6.26 2.71
CA ALA A 139 -5.45 6.43 3.67
C ALA A 139 -5.63 7.70 4.52
N ASN A 140 -5.97 8.83 3.89
CA ASN A 140 -6.25 10.08 4.57
C ASN A 140 -7.39 9.95 5.58
N ASN A 141 -8.49 9.30 5.20
CA ASN A 141 -9.64 9.14 6.08
C ASN A 141 -9.29 8.30 7.31
N ILE A 142 -8.49 7.24 7.14
CA ILE A 142 -8.00 6.42 8.26
C ILE A 142 -7.09 7.25 9.18
N LEU A 143 -6.17 8.04 8.62
CA LEU A 143 -5.31 8.94 9.40
C LEU A 143 -6.13 9.96 10.20
N ALA A 144 -7.13 10.58 9.58
CA ALA A 144 -8.02 11.53 10.24
C ALA A 144 -8.75 10.89 11.42
N ASN A 145 -9.24 9.67 11.26
CA ASN A 145 -9.89 8.93 12.34
C ASN A 145 -8.91 8.58 13.48
N CYS A 146 -7.69 8.15 13.16
CA CYS A 146 -6.63 7.94 14.14
C CYS A 146 -6.23 9.24 14.86
N GLN A 147 -6.25 10.38 14.17
CA GLN A 147 -5.98 11.69 14.77
C GLN A 147 -7.09 12.13 15.70
N ALA A 148 -8.35 11.97 15.30
CA ALA A 148 -9.50 12.26 16.15
C ALA A 148 -9.49 11.41 17.43
N LYS A 149 -9.07 10.14 17.34
CA LYS A 149 -9.03 9.22 18.49
C LYS A 149 -7.92 9.52 19.49
N TYR A 150 -6.69 9.75 19.01
CA TYR A 150 -5.51 9.83 19.89
C TYR A 150 -4.97 11.25 20.11
N GLN A 151 -5.35 12.22 19.27
CA GLN A 151 -4.99 13.64 19.39
C GLN A 151 -3.49 13.92 19.49
N SER A 152 -2.65 12.98 19.06
CA SER A 152 -1.18 13.09 19.10
C SER A 152 -0.58 12.36 17.90
N ILE A 153 0.38 12.99 17.23
CA ILE A 153 0.97 12.49 15.98
C ILE A 153 1.50 11.06 16.14
N LYS A 154 2.26 10.80 17.20
CA LYS A 154 2.93 9.52 17.43
C LYS A 154 1.96 8.34 17.53
N PRO A 155 0.93 8.35 18.40
CA PRO A 155 -0.08 7.30 18.43
C PRO A 155 -1.00 7.32 17.21
N SER A 156 -1.29 8.45 16.58
CA SER A 156 -2.11 8.47 15.36
C SER A 156 -1.42 7.79 14.18
N ILE A 157 -0.11 7.99 14.01
CA ILE A 157 0.67 7.29 12.99
C ILE A 157 0.81 5.80 13.31
N GLU A 158 0.98 5.42 14.58
CA GLU A 158 1.01 4.00 14.95
C GLU A 158 -0.35 3.32 14.72
N CYS A 159 -1.44 4.03 15.01
CA CYS A 159 -2.81 3.60 14.76
C CYS A 159 -3.10 3.33 13.29
N TYR A 160 -2.55 4.13 12.38
CA TYR A 160 -2.71 3.91 10.94
C TYR A 160 -2.38 2.47 10.53
N ASN A 161 -1.30 1.92 11.08
CA ASN A 161 -0.84 0.56 10.78
C ASN A 161 -1.50 -0.51 11.68
N LYS A 162 -1.80 -0.19 12.94
CA LYS A 162 -2.23 -1.18 13.95
C LYS A 162 -3.70 -1.12 14.35
N GLY A 163 -4.47 -0.18 13.80
CA GLY A 163 -5.83 0.14 14.26
C GLY A 163 -5.84 0.70 15.69
N TYR A 164 -7.00 0.67 16.34
CA TYR A 164 -7.22 1.28 17.67
C TYR A 164 -6.74 0.46 18.88
N ALA A 165 -5.86 -0.51 18.66
CA ALA A 165 -5.36 -1.36 19.75
C ALA A 165 -4.47 -0.58 20.74
N ASN A 166 -4.37 -1.05 21.98
CA ASN A 166 -3.41 -0.51 22.94
C ASN A 166 -1.97 -0.81 22.49
N HIS A 167 -1.24 0.24 22.10
CA HIS A 167 0.10 0.10 21.54
C HIS A 167 1.15 -0.07 22.64
N LYS A 168 1.71 -1.28 22.79
CA LYS A 168 2.87 -1.53 23.67
C LYS A 168 4.19 -0.98 23.12
N GLY A 169 4.20 -0.44 21.90
CA GLY A 169 5.39 0.12 21.25
C GLY A 169 5.07 0.81 19.93
N TYR A 170 5.99 1.67 19.49
CA TYR A 170 5.82 2.61 18.37
C TYR A 170 6.75 2.29 17.20
N ALA A 171 6.73 1.03 16.76
CA ALA A 171 7.67 0.55 15.76
C ALA A 171 7.37 1.14 14.37
N TYR A 172 6.09 1.31 14.05
CA TYR A 172 5.67 1.91 12.79
C TYR A 172 6.01 3.41 12.77
N PHE A 173 5.71 4.13 13.84
CA PHE A 173 6.11 5.53 13.97
C PHE A 173 7.62 5.76 13.82
N LYS A 174 8.46 4.86 14.35
CA LYS A 174 9.92 4.93 14.15
C LYS A 174 10.31 4.82 12.67
N LYS A 175 9.69 3.91 11.92
CA LYS A 175 9.90 3.79 10.46
C LYS A 175 9.39 5.04 9.74
N PHE A 176 8.24 5.56 10.16
CA PHE A 176 7.64 6.78 9.64
C PHE A 176 8.59 7.97 9.75
N ILE A 177 9.11 8.26 10.95
CA ILE A 177 10.02 9.40 11.15
C ILE A 177 11.30 9.27 10.32
N LYS A 178 11.89 8.07 10.22
CA LYS A 178 13.05 7.86 9.34
C LYS A 178 12.71 8.19 7.88
N SER A 179 11.55 7.72 7.41
CA SER A 179 11.06 7.98 6.05
C SER A 179 10.83 9.47 5.82
N TYR A 180 10.15 10.14 6.77
CA TYR A 180 9.76 11.55 6.72
C TYR A 180 10.96 12.50 6.75
N LEU A 181 11.97 12.19 7.57
CA LEU A 181 13.21 12.95 7.67
C LEU A 181 14.24 12.60 6.58
N GLY A 182 13.99 11.55 5.78
CA GLY A 182 14.92 11.09 4.76
C GLY A 182 16.20 10.42 5.29
N VAL A 183 16.18 9.93 6.54
CA VAL A 183 17.33 9.26 7.17
C VAL A 183 17.31 7.77 6.78
N LYS A 184 18.46 7.27 6.30
CA LYS A 184 18.67 5.85 5.96
C LYS A 184 18.83 4.99 7.21
#